data_AF-A0A9P6Q1Q6-F1
#
_entry.id   AF-A0A9P6Q1Q6-F1
#
_cell.length_a   1.000
_cell.length_b   1.000
_cell.length_c   1.000
_cell.angle_alpha   90.00
_cell.angle_beta   90.00
_cell.angle_gamma   90.00
#
_symmetry.space_group_name_H-M   'P 1'
#
loop_
_entity.id
_entity.type
_entity.pdbx_description
1 polymer ?
#
loop_
_entity_poly.entity_id
_entity_poly.type
_entity_poly.pdbx_seq_one_letter_code
_entity_poly.pdbx_strand_id
1 'polypeptide(L)'
;MGKKHGDGGSSLFAAYLAARPEPVGSADGQQGKSLLFFSGLSLCSGYNYLPDSMKASTLLEQIGSERSWSPRDVDKDVEILEKNRLYTVKDLRVLSPESWREIQLLPIVKDLLRRAVNPVSDYERMKQEKKQRKKEKKEKKKKAKMEKRQKLATKMSTLSVKESDSTKSAEGGMVTTTESSLSPESSTAERQGEVQIHDNKKKKKDGSGSSSSSSSSSSSSSSSSDTEDEAKTPKQSPATLPMAKGMTTPYLPGPGRITPMGNRIRVTAGNGQTYEVDRYCPHKHVDLASKGVVVGNTLFCNKHNWAFALDQNGYCSKHRATINACKVDW
;
A
#
# COMPACT_ATOMS: atom_id res chain seq x y z
N MET A 1 -4.08 -65.63 18.24
CA MET A 1 -3.31 -64.38 18.12
C MET A 1 -4.26 -63.22 18.35
N GLY A 2 -4.14 -62.55 19.50
CA GLY A 2 -5.15 -61.63 20.05
C GLY A 2 -5.07 -60.21 19.51
N LYS A 3 -6.24 -59.64 19.19
CA LYS A 3 -6.47 -58.21 18.94
C LYS A 3 -6.79 -57.52 20.26
N LYS A 4 -5.97 -56.54 20.67
CA LYS A 4 -6.32 -55.59 21.73
C LYS A 4 -6.76 -54.27 21.08
N HIS A 5 -7.99 -53.86 21.39
CA HIS A 5 -8.45 -52.48 21.21
C HIS A 5 -7.87 -51.62 22.35
N GLY A 6 -7.25 -50.50 22.00
CA GLY A 6 -6.80 -49.48 22.94
C GLY A 6 -7.81 -48.34 22.96
N ASP A 7 -8.51 -48.22 24.08
CA ASP A 7 -9.46 -47.18 24.43
C ASP A 7 -8.75 -45.95 25.04
N GLY A 8 -9.40 -44.79 24.97
CA GLY A 8 -9.38 -43.84 26.08
C GLY A 8 -8.27 -42.77 26.14
N GLY A 9 -8.20 -41.91 25.13
CA GLY A 9 -7.53 -40.60 25.24
C GLY A 9 -8.54 -39.50 25.55
N SER A 10 -9.14 -39.50 26.74
CA SER A 10 -10.02 -38.42 27.22
C SER A 10 -9.19 -37.14 27.42
N SER A 11 -9.32 -36.23 26.46
CA SER A 11 -8.68 -34.93 26.44
C SER A 11 -9.08 -34.11 27.68
N LEU A 12 -8.10 -33.79 28.52
CA LEU A 12 -8.19 -32.84 29.64
C LEU A 12 -8.82 -31.49 29.25
N PHE A 13 -8.82 -31.17 27.96
CA PHE A 13 -9.44 -29.97 27.41
C PHE A 13 -10.98 -29.98 27.51
N ALA A 14 -11.61 -31.16 27.48
CA ALA A 14 -13.06 -31.28 27.62
C ALA A 14 -13.53 -30.98 29.06
N ALA A 15 -12.73 -31.38 30.06
CA ALA A 15 -13.02 -31.08 31.46
C ALA A 15 -12.93 -29.57 31.77
N TYR A 16 -12.01 -28.84 31.10
CA TYR A 16 -11.86 -27.40 31.31
C TYR A 16 -13.02 -26.57 30.73
N LEU A 17 -13.63 -27.02 29.61
CA LEU A 17 -14.79 -26.34 29.04
C LEU A 17 -16.07 -26.55 29.85
N ALA A 18 -16.21 -27.69 30.55
CA ALA A 18 -17.37 -27.98 31.39
C ALA A 18 -17.34 -27.28 32.76
N ALA A 19 -16.19 -26.78 33.20
CA ALA A 19 -16.00 -26.14 34.51
C ALA A 19 -16.18 -24.61 34.51
N ARG A 20 -16.71 -24.02 33.44
CA ARG A 20 -16.99 -22.58 33.43
C ARG A 20 -18.28 -22.32 34.22
N PRO A 21 -18.26 -21.48 35.26
CA PRO A 21 -19.46 -21.13 35.99
C PRO A 21 -20.42 -20.39 35.04
N GLU A 22 -21.63 -20.95 34.91
CA GLU A 22 -22.75 -20.31 34.23
C GLU A 22 -23.02 -18.94 34.88
N PRO A 23 -23.19 -17.86 34.10
CA PRO A 23 -23.54 -16.56 34.64
C PRO A 23 -24.94 -16.65 35.26
N VAL A 24 -25.00 -16.68 36.58
CA VAL A 24 -26.23 -16.51 37.36
C VAL A 24 -26.86 -15.17 36.99
N GLY A 25 -27.94 -15.25 36.21
CA GLY A 25 -28.77 -14.14 35.84
C GLY A 25 -29.50 -13.59 37.06
N SER A 26 -29.06 -12.43 37.55
CA SER A 26 -29.84 -11.61 38.46
C SER A 26 -30.96 -10.94 37.67
N ALA A 27 -32.18 -11.42 37.89
CA ALA A 27 -33.39 -10.73 37.52
C ALA A 27 -33.62 -9.58 38.51
N ASP A 28 -33.31 -8.35 38.12
CA ASP A 28 -34.04 -7.17 38.58
C ASP A 28 -33.85 -6.03 37.58
N GLY A 29 -34.97 -5.45 37.17
CA GLY A 29 -35.04 -4.47 36.09
C GLY A 29 -34.56 -3.10 36.51
N GLN A 30 -33.83 -2.43 35.62
CA GLN A 30 -34.10 -1.06 35.18
C GLN A 30 -33.08 -0.65 34.10
N GLN A 31 -33.61 -0.31 32.93
CA GLN A 31 -33.07 0.55 31.86
C GLN A 31 -31.57 0.90 31.95
N GLY A 32 -30.74 0.24 31.15
CA GLY A 32 -29.32 0.62 31.08
C GLY A 32 -28.52 -0.10 30.01
N LYS A 33 -28.30 0.60 28.89
CA LYS A 33 -27.15 0.46 27.99
C LYS A 33 -27.02 -0.87 27.26
N SER A 34 -27.65 -0.86 26.09
CA SER A 34 -27.41 -1.73 24.94
C SER A 34 -25.91 -1.88 24.64
N LEU A 35 -25.29 -2.92 25.19
CA LEU A 35 -24.00 -3.45 24.76
C LEU A 35 -24.24 -4.26 23.48
N LEU A 36 -24.36 -3.54 22.36
CA LEU A 36 -24.24 -4.15 21.04
C LEU A 36 -22.79 -4.59 20.83
N PHE A 37 -22.57 -5.88 21.03
CA PHE A 37 -21.45 -6.65 20.47
C PHE A 37 -21.42 -6.46 18.94
N PHE A 38 -20.66 -5.46 18.48
CA PHE A 38 -20.40 -5.20 17.06
C PHE A 38 -19.31 -6.13 16.48
N SER A 39 -19.33 -7.41 16.84
CA SER A 39 -18.36 -8.41 16.37
C SER A 39 -18.77 -9.10 15.06
N GLY A 40 -19.75 -8.57 14.34
CA GLY A 40 -20.39 -9.26 13.22
C GLY A 40 -20.81 -8.39 12.04
N LEU A 41 -20.06 -7.33 11.70
CA LEU A 41 -20.25 -6.67 10.40
C LEU A 41 -19.69 -7.54 9.28
N SER A 42 -20.56 -8.46 8.88
CA SER A 42 -20.57 -9.22 7.65
C SER A 42 -20.20 -8.35 6.45
N LEU A 43 -19.28 -8.86 5.63
CA LEU A 43 -18.85 -8.30 4.36
C LEU A 43 -20.02 -8.29 3.36
N CYS A 44 -20.90 -7.30 3.44
CA CYS A 44 -21.63 -6.85 2.27
C CYS A 44 -20.67 -6.00 1.43
N SER A 45 -20.13 -6.61 0.39
CA SER A 45 -19.22 -6.03 -0.61
C SER A 45 -19.89 -4.86 -1.36
N GLY A 46 -20.00 -3.72 -0.70
CA GLY A 46 -20.58 -2.50 -1.23
C GLY A 46 -20.07 -1.32 -0.44
N TYR A 47 -18.83 -0.91 -0.73
CA TYR A 47 -18.17 0.29 -0.21
C TYR A 47 -18.20 0.45 1.32
N ASN A 48 -17.11 0.08 1.98
CA ASN A 48 -16.85 0.30 3.42
C ASN A 48 -16.65 1.79 3.78
N TYR A 49 -17.48 2.69 3.25
CA TYR A 49 -17.50 4.06 3.72
C TYR A 49 -18.24 4.08 5.05
N LEU A 50 -17.55 4.60 6.05
CA LEU A 50 -18.20 5.00 7.30
C LEU A 50 -19.36 5.95 6.97
N PRO A 51 -20.53 5.78 7.62
CA PRO A 51 -21.68 6.63 7.36
C PRO A 51 -21.36 8.08 7.73
N ASP A 52 -21.80 9.02 6.89
CA ASP A 52 -21.55 10.46 7.06
C ASP A 52 -22.11 11.01 8.38
N SER A 53 -23.18 10.40 8.91
CA SER A 53 -23.83 10.74 10.17
C SER A 53 -23.08 10.25 11.41
N MET A 54 -22.04 9.42 11.26
CA MET A 54 -21.28 8.93 12.40
C MET A 54 -20.51 10.07 13.07
N LYS A 55 -20.54 10.12 14.40
CA LYS A 55 -19.81 11.13 15.17
C LYS A 55 -18.30 10.94 15.03
N ALA A 56 -17.58 12.05 14.91
CA ALA A 56 -16.12 12.05 14.85
C ALA A 56 -15.48 11.54 16.16
N SER A 57 -16.11 11.83 17.31
CA SER A 57 -15.68 11.32 18.63
C SER A 57 -15.74 9.80 18.69
N THR A 58 -16.86 9.19 18.28
CA THR A 58 -17.03 7.73 18.24
C THR A 58 -16.01 7.06 17.32
N LEU A 59 -15.70 7.65 16.17
CA LEU A 59 -14.64 7.16 15.30
C LEU A 59 -13.28 7.19 15.99
N LEU A 60 -12.98 8.29 16.68
CA LEU A 60 -11.70 8.50 17.34
C LEU A 60 -11.52 7.56 18.55
N GLU A 61 -12.58 7.34 19.33
CA GLU A 61 -12.64 6.35 20.41
C GLU A 61 -12.39 4.93 19.90
N GLN A 62 -12.97 4.58 18.74
CA GLN A 62 -12.74 3.28 18.12
C GLN A 62 -11.27 3.11 17.72
N ILE A 63 -10.69 4.11 17.03
CA ILE A 63 -9.28 4.09 16.62
C ILE A 63 -8.37 4.03 17.85
N GLY A 64 -8.67 4.81 18.89
CA GLY A 64 -7.93 4.82 20.15
C GLY A 64 -7.96 3.47 20.84
N SER A 65 -9.13 2.82 20.88
CA SER A 65 -9.28 1.46 21.44
C SER A 65 -8.46 0.42 20.66
N GLU A 66 -8.48 0.48 19.33
CA GLU A 66 -7.70 -0.42 18.45
C GLU A 66 -6.18 -0.23 18.59
N ARG A 67 -5.73 0.97 18.97
CA ARG A 67 -4.31 1.36 19.09
C ARG A 67 -3.82 1.41 20.54
N SER A 68 -4.66 1.04 21.50
CA SER A 68 -4.37 1.11 22.94
C SER A 68 -3.98 2.51 23.41
N TRP A 69 -4.67 3.55 22.93
CA TRP A 69 -4.51 4.92 23.43
C TRP A 69 -5.14 5.08 24.80
N SER A 70 -4.56 5.95 25.63
CA SER A 70 -5.15 6.25 26.93
C SER A 70 -6.47 7.01 26.72
N PRO A 71 -7.51 6.76 27.53
CA PRO A 71 -8.79 7.49 27.43
C PRO A 71 -8.58 9.01 27.52
N ARG A 72 -7.63 9.45 28.37
CA ARG A 72 -7.28 10.86 28.53
C ARG A 72 -6.73 11.51 27.27
N ASP A 73 -6.03 10.77 26.43
CA ASP A 73 -5.51 11.31 25.18
C ASP A 73 -6.59 11.36 24.10
N VAL A 74 -7.48 10.36 24.08
CA VAL A 74 -8.68 10.39 23.24
C VAL A 74 -9.55 11.61 23.59
N ASP A 75 -9.81 11.85 24.87
CA ASP A 75 -10.62 12.99 25.33
C ASP A 75 -10.02 14.34 24.90
N LYS A 76 -8.70 14.52 25.04
CA LYS A 76 -8.01 15.74 24.57
C LYS A 76 -8.17 15.93 23.07
N ASP A 77 -8.03 14.86 22.29
CA ASP A 77 -8.19 14.92 20.83
C ASP A 77 -9.66 15.17 20.43
N VAL A 78 -10.63 14.63 21.19
CA VAL A 78 -12.07 14.94 21.03
C VAL A 78 -12.33 16.42 21.29
N GLU A 79 -11.80 17.00 22.37
CA GLU A 79 -11.94 18.44 22.65
C GLU A 79 -11.38 19.29 21.51
N ILE A 80 -10.28 18.87 20.88
CA ILE A 80 -9.69 19.59 19.73
C ILE A 80 -10.64 19.53 18.53
N LEU A 81 -11.29 18.38 18.28
CA LEU A 81 -12.29 18.25 17.21
C LEU A 81 -13.51 19.14 17.48
N GLU A 82 -14.00 19.19 18.73
CA GLU A 82 -15.13 20.03 19.13
C GLU A 82 -14.82 21.52 19.01
N LYS A 83 -13.62 21.95 19.44
CA LYS A 83 -13.14 23.35 19.26
C LYS A 83 -13.14 23.78 17.80
N ASN A 84 -12.88 22.85 16.87
CA ASN A 84 -12.89 23.11 15.43
C ASN A 84 -14.25 22.82 14.75
N ARG A 85 -15.31 22.54 15.54
CA ARG A 85 -16.67 22.21 15.06
C ARG A 85 -16.72 21.00 14.12
N LEU A 86 -15.88 20.00 14.35
CA LEU A 86 -15.81 18.77 13.56
C LEU A 86 -16.56 17.64 14.27
N TYR A 87 -17.88 17.65 14.13
CA TYR A 87 -18.75 16.74 14.89
C TYR A 87 -18.97 15.40 14.19
N THR A 88 -18.93 15.37 12.86
CA THR A 88 -19.30 14.20 12.06
C THR A 88 -18.21 13.77 11.09
N VAL A 89 -18.27 12.52 10.62
CA VAL A 89 -17.39 12.00 9.56
C VAL A 89 -17.49 12.82 8.28
N LYS A 90 -18.69 13.34 7.98
CA LYS A 90 -18.90 14.24 6.84
C LYS A 90 -18.00 15.48 6.91
N ASP A 91 -17.92 16.11 8.09
CA ASP A 91 -17.11 17.31 8.30
C ASP A 91 -15.64 17.01 8.02
N LEU A 92 -15.15 15.85 8.49
CA LEU A 92 -13.78 15.39 8.26
C LEU A 92 -13.48 15.12 6.77
N ARG A 93 -14.47 14.66 5.98
CA ARG A 93 -14.31 14.43 4.53
C ARG A 93 -14.18 15.73 3.75
N VAL A 94 -14.87 16.77 4.17
CA VAL A 94 -14.93 18.07 3.48
C VAL A 94 -13.67 18.91 3.75
N LEU A 95 -12.90 18.58 4.79
CA LEU A 95 -11.68 19.30 5.15
C LEU A 95 -10.63 19.32 4.03
N SER A 96 -10.19 20.53 3.70
CA SER A 96 -9.07 20.74 2.79
C SER A 96 -7.75 20.23 3.41
N PRO A 97 -6.73 19.89 2.59
CA PRO A 97 -5.40 19.54 3.10
C PRO A 97 -4.76 20.63 3.97
N GLU A 98 -5.15 21.88 3.80
CA GLU A 98 -4.65 23.03 4.57
C GLU A 98 -5.31 23.09 5.95
N SER A 99 -6.63 22.92 6.00
CA SER A 99 -7.41 22.85 7.25
C SER A 99 -6.92 21.69 8.13
N TRP A 100 -6.59 20.54 7.54
CA TRP A 100 -5.95 19.44 8.27
C TRP A 100 -4.58 19.78 8.88
N ARG A 101 -3.84 20.74 8.31
CA ARG A 101 -2.56 21.19 8.88
C ARG A 101 -2.79 22.11 10.09
N GLU A 102 -3.80 22.97 10.00
CA GLU A 102 -4.15 23.96 11.03
C GLU A 102 -4.69 23.36 12.33
N ILE A 103 -5.50 22.29 12.25
CA ILE A 103 -6.05 21.61 13.43
C ILE A 103 -4.89 21.09 14.31
N GLN A 104 -4.88 21.38 15.61
CA GLN A 104 -3.77 21.03 16.51
C GLN A 104 -3.75 19.56 16.99
N LEU A 105 -4.18 18.63 16.15
CA LEU A 105 -4.09 17.20 16.44
C LEU A 105 -2.67 16.67 16.22
N LEU A 106 -2.30 15.60 16.92
CA LEU A 106 -1.05 14.89 16.68
C LEU A 106 -0.99 14.37 15.23
N PRO A 107 0.17 14.44 14.54
CA PRO A 107 0.29 14.00 13.15
C PRO A 107 -0.17 12.55 12.91
N ILE A 108 0.10 11.66 13.86
CA ILE A 108 -0.33 10.25 13.79
C ILE A 108 -1.85 10.11 13.81
N VAL A 109 -2.55 10.91 14.64
CA VAL A 109 -4.01 10.91 14.76
C VAL A 109 -4.64 11.42 13.47
N LYS A 110 -4.09 12.51 12.91
CA LYS A 110 -4.53 13.06 11.61
C LYS A 110 -4.45 12.02 10.49
N ASP A 111 -3.35 11.28 10.42
CA ASP A 111 -3.16 10.26 9.40
C ASP A 111 -4.11 9.07 9.57
N LEU A 112 -4.40 8.66 10.81
CA LEU A 112 -5.35 7.60 11.10
C LEU A 112 -6.79 8.01 10.76
N LEU A 113 -7.20 9.21 11.18
CA LEU A 113 -8.51 9.77 10.81
C LEU A 113 -8.66 9.87 9.29
N ARG A 114 -7.63 10.38 8.58
CA ARG A 114 -7.66 10.43 7.11
C ARG A 114 -7.84 9.06 6.47
N ARG A 115 -7.13 8.03 6.97
CA ARG A 115 -7.25 6.66 6.45
C ARG A 115 -8.62 6.04 6.72
N ALA A 116 -9.20 6.31 7.88
CA ALA A 116 -10.51 5.82 8.24
C ALA A 116 -11.62 6.51 7.43
N VAL A 117 -11.51 7.83 7.27
CA VAL A 117 -12.52 8.67 6.60
C VAL A 117 -12.47 8.52 5.08
N ASN A 118 -11.26 8.44 4.52
CA ASN A 118 -10.98 8.27 3.08
C ASN A 118 -10.19 6.98 2.86
N PRO A 119 -10.87 5.83 2.68
CA PRO A 119 -10.19 4.59 2.41
C PRO A 119 -9.28 4.73 1.18
N VAL A 120 -8.12 4.09 1.25
CA VAL A 120 -7.01 4.16 0.27
C VAL A 120 -7.46 3.88 -1.17
N SER A 121 -8.62 3.23 -1.36
CA SER A 121 -9.27 3.01 -2.65
C SER A 121 -9.36 4.28 -3.49
N ASP A 122 -9.62 5.44 -2.89
CA ASP A 122 -9.77 6.68 -3.65
C ASP A 122 -8.45 7.22 -4.17
N TYR A 123 -7.37 7.10 -3.40
CA TYR A 123 -6.05 7.54 -3.84
C TYR A 123 -5.50 6.64 -4.95
N GLU A 124 -5.65 5.32 -4.80
CA GLU A 124 -5.26 4.37 -5.84
C GLU A 124 -6.06 4.58 -7.13
N ARG A 125 -7.39 4.75 -7.02
CA ARG A 125 -8.26 5.04 -8.15
C ARG A 125 -7.89 6.35 -8.83
N MET A 126 -7.66 7.42 -8.08
CA MET A 126 -7.23 8.71 -8.62
C MET A 126 -5.86 8.62 -9.31
N LYS A 127 -4.92 7.85 -8.73
CA LYS A 127 -3.60 7.60 -9.32
C LYS A 127 -3.71 6.78 -10.61
N GLN A 128 -4.59 5.77 -10.64
CA GLN A 128 -4.89 4.97 -11.82
C GLN A 128 -5.56 5.82 -12.92
N GLU A 129 -6.53 6.66 -12.56
CA GLU A 129 -7.20 7.58 -13.48
C GLU A 129 -6.22 8.60 -14.08
N LYS A 130 -5.33 9.18 -13.26
CA LYS A 130 -4.27 10.08 -13.73
C LYS A 130 -3.31 9.38 -14.69
N LYS A 131 -3.02 8.09 -14.47
CA LYS A 131 -2.20 7.26 -15.37
C LYS A 131 -2.94 6.96 -16.68
N GLN A 132 -4.23 6.64 -16.62
CA GLN A 132 -5.09 6.42 -17.79
C GLN A 132 -5.22 7.70 -18.64
N ARG A 133 -5.55 8.85 -18.03
CA ARG A 133 -5.60 10.17 -18.70
C ARG A 133 -4.27 10.52 -19.38
N LYS A 134 -3.13 10.22 -18.76
CA LYS A 134 -1.80 10.42 -19.38
C LYS A 134 -1.58 9.49 -20.59
N LYS A 135 -2.01 8.23 -20.50
CA LYS A 135 -1.91 7.26 -21.60
C LYS A 135 -2.80 7.68 -22.77
N GLU A 136 -4.04 8.07 -22.50
CA GLU A 136 -5.00 8.54 -23.50
C GLU A 136 -4.51 9.80 -24.21
N LYS A 137 -4.00 10.80 -23.46
CA LYS A 137 -3.36 11.99 -24.06
C LYS A 137 -2.21 11.64 -25.00
N LYS A 138 -1.40 10.63 -24.64
CA LYS A 138 -0.27 10.16 -25.48
C LYS A 138 -0.77 9.44 -26.74
N GLU A 139 -1.82 8.62 -26.63
CA GLU A 139 -2.44 7.95 -27.78
C GLU A 139 -3.14 8.94 -28.71
N LYS A 140 -3.89 9.91 -28.19
CA LYS A 140 -4.50 11.00 -28.99
C LYS A 140 -3.45 11.81 -29.74
N LYS A 141 -2.32 12.14 -29.09
CA LYS A 141 -1.18 12.82 -29.74
C LYS A 141 -0.54 11.97 -30.84
N LYS A 142 -0.42 10.65 -30.65
CA LYS A 142 0.08 9.73 -31.68
C LYS A 142 -0.87 9.61 -32.87
N LYS A 143 -2.18 9.47 -32.62
CA LYS A 143 -3.22 9.37 -33.66
C LYS A 143 -3.26 10.65 -34.52
N ALA A 144 -3.26 11.83 -33.89
CA ALA A 144 -3.20 13.11 -34.61
C ALA A 144 -1.92 13.26 -35.46
N LYS A 145 -0.77 12.76 -34.99
CA LYS A 145 0.48 12.77 -35.76
C LYS A 145 0.42 11.83 -36.97
N MET A 146 -0.19 10.64 -36.83
CA MET A 146 -0.37 9.70 -37.93
C MET A 146 -1.34 10.24 -38.98
N GLU A 147 -2.47 10.82 -38.56
CA GLU A 147 -3.44 11.43 -39.46
C GLU A 147 -2.84 12.61 -40.23
N LYS A 148 -2.04 13.46 -39.58
CA LYS A 148 -1.31 14.55 -40.26
C LYS A 148 -0.34 14.01 -41.32
N ARG A 149 0.35 12.89 -41.06
CA ARG A 149 1.24 12.25 -42.03
C ARG A 149 0.48 11.66 -43.22
N GLN A 150 -0.66 11.01 -42.97
CA GLN A 150 -1.52 10.49 -44.03
C GLN A 150 -2.06 11.61 -44.92
N LYS A 151 -2.57 12.70 -44.33
CA LYS A 151 -3.04 13.88 -45.09
C LYS A 151 -1.94 14.49 -45.96
N LEU A 152 -0.70 14.56 -45.46
CA LEU A 152 0.44 15.02 -46.25
C LEU A 152 0.80 14.06 -47.40
N ALA A 153 0.79 12.75 -47.14
CA ALA A 153 1.05 11.74 -48.16
C ALA A 153 -0.01 11.77 -49.28
N THR A 154 -1.29 11.86 -48.93
CA THR A 154 -2.37 12.01 -49.91
C THR A 154 -2.21 13.31 -50.71
N LYS A 155 -1.90 14.45 -50.05
CA LYS A 155 -1.68 15.72 -50.74
C LYS A 155 -0.52 15.68 -51.73
N MET A 156 0.59 15.00 -51.39
CA MET A 156 1.71 14.81 -52.31
C MET A 156 1.33 13.91 -53.50
N SER A 157 0.59 12.82 -53.26
CA SER A 157 0.11 11.94 -54.34
C SER A 157 -0.87 12.62 -55.29
N THR A 158 -1.69 13.58 -54.82
CA THR A 158 -2.61 14.32 -55.71
C THR A 158 -1.89 15.33 -56.59
N LEU A 159 -0.76 15.87 -56.16
CA LEU A 159 0.03 16.82 -56.95
C LEU A 159 0.77 16.15 -58.11
N SER A 160 1.28 14.92 -57.92
CA SER A 160 2.00 14.20 -58.98
C SER A 160 1.11 13.76 -60.15
N VAL A 161 -0.21 13.65 -59.96
CA VAL A 161 -1.14 13.25 -61.03
C VAL A 161 -1.53 14.42 -61.93
N LYS A 162 -1.39 15.67 -61.47
CA LYS A 162 -1.72 16.86 -62.28
C LYS A 162 -0.61 17.31 -63.22
N GLU A 163 0.61 16.78 -63.07
CA GLU A 163 1.76 17.20 -63.88
C GLU A 163 1.92 16.41 -65.19
N SER A 164 1.21 15.27 -65.34
CA SER A 164 1.35 14.40 -66.52
C SER A 164 0.29 14.59 -67.62
N ASP A 165 -0.62 15.58 -67.51
CA ASP A 165 -1.74 15.77 -68.46
C ASP A 165 -1.72 17.13 -69.17
N SER A 166 -0.53 17.71 -69.34
CA SER A 166 -0.32 18.99 -70.05
C SER A 166 0.63 18.88 -71.24
N THR A 167 0.50 17.82 -72.03
CA THR A 167 1.07 17.76 -73.39
C THR A 167 0.22 16.88 -74.32
N LYS A 168 -0.94 17.38 -74.77
CA LYS A 168 -1.41 17.13 -76.15
C LYS A 168 -2.63 17.96 -76.57
N SER A 169 -2.42 18.70 -77.67
CA SER A 169 -3.34 18.97 -78.77
C SER A 169 -4.47 19.98 -78.61
N ALA A 170 -4.24 21.13 -79.24
CA ALA A 170 -5.26 21.87 -79.98
C ALA A 170 -5.67 21.09 -81.24
N GLU A 171 -6.97 20.92 -81.49
CA GLU A 171 -7.71 21.51 -82.63
C GLU A 171 -9.14 20.92 -82.73
N GLY A 172 -10.13 21.83 -82.79
CA GLY A 172 -11.33 21.75 -83.64
C GLY A 172 -12.52 20.86 -83.23
N GLY A 173 -13.74 21.44 -83.15
CA GLY A 173 -14.97 20.71 -83.50
C GLY A 173 -16.24 20.90 -82.65
N MET A 174 -16.92 22.03 -82.87
CA MET A 174 -18.37 22.28 -82.98
C MET A 174 -19.45 21.18 -82.69
N VAL A 175 -20.58 21.63 -82.10
CA VAL A 175 -22.00 21.18 -82.22
C VAL A 175 -22.63 20.21 -81.18
N THR A 176 -23.45 20.84 -80.32
CA THR A 176 -24.80 20.56 -79.78
C THR A 176 -25.32 19.17 -79.31
N THR A 177 -26.20 19.31 -78.29
CA THR A 177 -27.53 18.68 -78.03
C THR A 177 -27.70 17.51 -77.04
N THR A 178 -28.63 17.79 -76.10
CA THR A 178 -29.71 16.95 -75.51
C THR A 178 -29.45 15.88 -74.44
N GLU A 179 -30.10 16.13 -73.29
CA GLU A 179 -30.85 15.26 -72.36
C GLU A 179 -30.75 13.73 -72.47
N SER A 180 -30.48 13.05 -71.36
CA SER A 180 -31.43 12.12 -70.69
C SER A 180 -30.77 11.20 -69.65
N SER A 181 -31.40 11.19 -68.47
CA SER A 181 -31.76 10.10 -67.55
C SER A 181 -30.99 8.76 -67.42
N LEU A 182 -31.09 8.24 -66.17
CA LEU A 182 -30.97 6.84 -65.67
C LEU A 182 -29.60 6.33 -65.17
N SER A 183 -29.52 6.31 -63.83
CA SER A 183 -29.24 5.22 -62.84
C SER A 183 -28.57 3.87 -63.28
N PRO A 184 -28.25 2.93 -62.35
CA PRO A 184 -26.86 2.60 -62.01
C PRO A 184 -26.52 1.10 -62.07
N GLU A 185 -25.42 0.66 -62.69
CA GLU A 185 -25.02 -0.75 -62.62
C GLU A 185 -23.52 -0.96 -62.33
N SER A 186 -23.29 -1.57 -61.15
CA SER A 186 -22.49 -2.79 -60.96
C SER A 186 -21.36 -3.07 -61.96
N SER A 187 -20.11 -2.99 -61.50
CA SER A 187 -19.10 -3.98 -61.88
C SER A 187 -18.03 -4.16 -60.81
N THR A 188 -17.98 -5.41 -60.35
CA THR A 188 -16.90 -6.08 -59.65
C THR A 188 -15.60 -6.07 -60.47
N ALA A 189 -14.48 -5.67 -59.87
CA ALA A 189 -13.16 -6.00 -60.38
C ALA A 189 -12.21 -6.29 -59.22
N GLU A 190 -11.81 -7.56 -59.15
CA GLU A 190 -10.76 -8.09 -58.30
C GLU A 190 -9.45 -7.30 -58.47
N ARG A 191 -8.80 -7.01 -57.35
CA ARG A 191 -7.34 -6.91 -57.35
C ARG A 191 -6.79 -7.48 -56.06
N GLN A 192 -6.38 -8.74 -56.15
CA GLN A 192 -5.56 -9.42 -55.17
C GLN A 192 -4.19 -8.73 -55.13
N GLY A 193 -3.82 -8.26 -53.94
CA GLY A 193 -2.55 -7.62 -53.64
C GLY A 193 -2.19 -7.94 -52.19
N GLU A 194 -1.80 -9.19 -51.98
CA GLU A 194 -1.32 -9.73 -50.72
C GLU A 194 0.03 -9.09 -50.36
N VAL A 195 0.03 -8.22 -49.34
CA VAL A 195 1.26 -7.76 -48.68
C VAL A 195 1.25 -8.35 -47.27
N GLN A 196 2.01 -9.42 -47.10
CA GLN A 196 2.27 -10.05 -45.81
C GLN A 196 3.11 -9.11 -44.93
N ILE A 197 2.46 -8.49 -43.94
CA ILE A 197 3.15 -7.84 -42.82
C ILE A 197 3.20 -8.87 -41.68
N HIS A 198 4.40 -9.40 -41.45
CA HIS A 198 4.69 -10.28 -40.32
C HIS A 198 4.59 -9.51 -39.00
N ASP A 199 3.46 -9.65 -38.30
CA ASP A 199 3.29 -9.24 -36.90
C ASP A 199 3.85 -10.30 -35.95
N ASN A 200 4.99 -9.99 -35.34
CA ASN A 200 5.64 -10.82 -34.32
C ASN A 200 4.84 -10.76 -32.99
N LYS A 201 3.86 -11.66 -32.85
CA LYS A 201 3.03 -11.82 -31.64
C LYS A 201 3.83 -12.54 -30.54
N LYS A 202 4.40 -11.73 -29.64
CA LYS A 202 5.09 -12.14 -28.42
C LYS A 202 4.13 -12.91 -27.48
N LYS A 203 4.30 -14.24 -27.41
CA LYS A 203 3.71 -15.16 -26.41
C LYS A 203 3.88 -14.57 -25.00
N LYS A 204 2.76 -14.27 -24.34
CA LYS A 204 2.71 -14.19 -22.87
C LYS A 204 1.96 -15.42 -22.36
N LYS A 205 2.61 -16.05 -21.40
CA LYS A 205 2.26 -17.29 -20.71
C LYS A 205 1.32 -16.91 -19.57
N ASP A 206 0.04 -17.17 -19.74
CA ASP A 206 -0.94 -17.07 -18.65
C ASP A 206 -0.91 -18.39 -17.89
N GLY A 207 -0.44 -18.32 -16.65
CA GLY A 207 -0.49 -19.40 -15.68
C GLY A 207 -0.88 -18.79 -14.34
N SER A 208 -2.16 -18.91 -14.00
CA SER A 208 -2.67 -18.58 -12.67
C SER A 208 -3.58 -19.71 -12.21
N GLY A 209 -2.96 -20.69 -11.53
CA GLY A 209 -3.64 -21.64 -10.67
C GLY A 209 -3.95 -21.01 -9.32
N SER A 210 -5.18 -21.25 -8.88
CA SER A 210 -5.69 -21.40 -7.50
C SER A 210 -4.69 -21.32 -6.33
N SER A 211 -5.06 -20.61 -5.26
CA SER A 211 -5.51 -21.23 -3.99
C SER A 211 -5.57 -20.22 -2.85
N SER A 212 -6.65 -20.32 -2.08
CA SER A 212 -6.90 -19.77 -0.75
C SER A 212 -5.85 -20.21 0.29
N SER A 213 -5.59 -19.36 1.29
CA SER A 213 -5.41 -19.80 2.69
C SER A 213 -5.29 -18.59 3.63
N SER A 214 -6.11 -18.67 4.67
CA SER A 214 -6.10 -17.94 5.92
C SER A 214 -4.88 -18.30 6.77
N SER A 215 -4.40 -17.36 7.59
CA SER A 215 -3.78 -17.69 8.88
C SER A 215 -3.73 -16.45 9.78
N SER A 216 -4.39 -16.62 10.92
CA SER A 216 -4.31 -15.87 12.15
C SER A 216 -2.92 -16.00 12.78
N SER A 217 -2.46 -14.95 13.46
CA SER A 217 -1.52 -15.09 14.58
C SER A 217 -1.70 -13.93 15.56
N SER A 218 -2.22 -14.31 16.71
CA SER A 218 -2.24 -13.58 17.97
C SER A 218 -0.85 -13.60 18.61
N SER A 219 -0.45 -12.48 19.21
CA SER A 219 0.57 -12.48 20.26
C SER A 219 0.20 -11.45 21.32
N SER A 220 0.02 -11.98 22.52
CA SER A 220 -0.25 -11.32 23.78
C SER A 220 1.06 -11.03 24.51
N SER A 221 1.18 -9.87 25.15
CA SER A 221 2.11 -9.65 26.26
C SER A 221 1.54 -8.57 27.18
N SER A 222 1.02 -9.02 28.31
CA SER A 222 0.64 -8.26 29.49
C SER A 222 1.84 -8.20 30.45
N SER A 223 2.07 -7.05 31.09
CA SER A 223 2.69 -6.96 32.43
C SER A 223 2.42 -5.59 33.02
N SER A 224 1.45 -5.59 33.95
CA SER A 224 1.09 -4.52 34.88
C SER A 224 1.85 -4.73 36.19
N SER A 225 2.28 -3.65 36.82
CA SER A 225 2.61 -3.62 38.26
C SER A 225 2.41 -2.18 38.76
N ASP A 226 1.20 -1.94 39.25
CA ASP A 226 0.83 -0.82 40.11
C ASP A 226 1.40 -1.06 41.51
N THR A 227 2.10 -0.08 42.05
CA THR A 227 2.35 0.07 43.49
C THR A 227 1.95 1.49 43.85
N GLU A 228 0.85 1.61 44.56
CA GLU A 228 0.40 2.85 45.20
C GLU A 228 1.15 3.00 46.51
N ASP A 229 1.93 4.07 46.66
CA ASP A 229 2.40 4.52 47.97
C ASP A 229 2.23 6.04 48.07
N GLU A 230 1.27 6.41 48.90
CA GLU A 230 0.92 7.76 49.29
C GLU A 230 1.92 8.24 50.36
N ALA A 231 2.79 9.19 50.04
CA ALA A 231 3.58 9.87 51.07
C ALA A 231 3.97 11.31 50.68
N LYS A 232 3.35 12.25 51.40
CA LYS A 232 3.84 13.54 51.91
C LYS A 232 4.95 14.25 51.12
N THR A 233 4.57 15.41 50.61
CA THR A 233 5.42 16.51 50.13
C THR A 233 6.43 17.01 51.17
N PRO A 234 7.71 17.17 50.78
CA PRO A 234 8.58 18.18 51.35
C PRO A 234 8.98 19.22 50.29
N LYS A 235 8.77 20.50 50.63
CA LYS A 235 9.30 21.66 49.91
C LYS A 235 10.83 21.58 49.87
N GLN A 236 11.42 21.57 48.67
CA GLN A 236 12.86 21.80 48.49
C GLN A 236 13.12 22.88 47.44
N SER A 237 14.07 23.75 47.79
CA SER A 237 14.56 24.94 47.12
C SER A 237 15.34 24.64 45.82
N PRO A 238 15.52 25.64 44.92
CA PRO A 238 16.24 25.46 43.66
C PRO A 238 17.75 25.43 43.90
N ALA A 239 18.34 24.23 43.91
CA ALA A 239 19.78 24.03 43.93
C ALA A 239 20.28 23.63 42.54
N THR A 240 21.20 24.44 42.04
CA THR A 240 21.99 24.37 40.82
C THR A 240 22.72 23.03 40.70
N LEU A 241 22.47 22.27 39.62
CA LEU A 241 23.21 21.03 39.31
C LEU A 241 24.47 21.33 38.49
N PRO A 242 25.63 20.72 38.83
CA PRO A 242 26.90 20.92 38.14
C PRO A 242 26.95 20.13 36.82
N MET A 243 27.50 20.78 35.78
CA MET A 243 27.73 20.18 34.47
C MET A 243 28.86 19.13 34.53
N ALA A 244 28.48 17.85 34.64
CA ALA A 244 29.40 16.74 34.50
C ALA A 244 29.83 16.57 33.04
N LYS A 245 31.07 16.97 32.77
CA LYS A 245 31.80 16.81 31.51
C LYS A 245 32.27 15.34 31.41
N GLY A 246 31.84 14.62 30.38
CA GLY A 246 32.58 13.44 29.89
C GLY A 246 32.07 12.03 30.25
N MET A 247 30.78 11.80 30.46
CA MET A 247 30.26 10.43 30.50
C MET A 247 30.10 9.90 29.07
N THR A 248 30.99 8.98 28.67
CA THR A 248 30.76 8.04 27.57
C THR A 248 29.48 7.28 27.89
N THR A 249 28.38 7.70 27.28
CA THR A 249 27.06 7.09 27.45
C THR A 249 27.18 5.58 27.23
N PRO A 250 26.77 4.73 28.19
CA PRO A 250 26.64 3.30 27.94
C PRO A 250 25.68 3.17 26.75
N TYR A 251 26.20 2.66 25.64
CA TYR A 251 25.48 2.49 24.39
C TYR A 251 24.28 1.59 24.66
N LEU A 252 23.12 2.20 24.92
CA LEU A 252 21.87 1.53 24.70
C LEU A 252 21.93 1.02 23.25
N PRO A 253 21.69 -0.29 23.01
CA PRO A 253 21.75 -0.87 21.69
C PRO A 253 20.68 -0.21 20.84
N GLY A 254 21.06 0.92 20.24
CA GLY A 254 20.22 1.65 19.32
C GLY A 254 19.89 0.77 18.12
N PRO A 255 18.85 1.12 17.36
CA PRO A 255 18.50 0.41 16.13
C PRO A 255 19.77 0.22 15.28
N GLY A 256 20.05 -1.03 14.92
CA GLY A 256 21.38 -1.49 14.49
C GLY A 256 22.06 -0.55 13.50
N ARG A 257 23.34 -0.23 13.75
CA ARG A 257 24.13 0.67 12.91
C ARG A 257 24.68 -0.07 11.70
N ILE A 258 24.64 0.61 10.54
CA ILE A 258 25.26 0.18 9.30
C ILE A 258 26.39 1.17 8.96
N THR A 259 27.61 0.67 8.82
CA THR A 259 28.79 1.48 8.47
C THR A 259 29.33 1.04 7.10
N PRO A 260 29.36 1.92 6.08
CA PRO A 260 29.87 1.55 4.76
C PRO A 260 31.41 1.39 4.77
N MET A 261 31.92 0.30 4.18
CA MET A 261 33.34 0.00 4.06
C MET A 261 33.70 -0.41 2.62
N GLY A 262 33.50 0.51 1.67
CA GLY A 262 33.75 0.25 0.25
C GLY A 262 32.71 -0.71 -0.35
N ASN A 263 33.14 -1.92 -0.74
CA ASN A 263 32.31 -2.96 -1.36
C ASN A 263 31.54 -3.81 -0.33
N ARG A 264 31.93 -3.73 0.95
CA ARG A 264 31.26 -4.41 2.06
C ARG A 264 30.76 -3.37 3.05
N ILE A 265 29.84 -3.79 3.91
CA ILE A 265 29.28 -2.94 4.97
C ILE A 265 29.40 -3.70 6.30
N ARG A 266 29.64 -2.96 7.37
CA ARG A 266 29.57 -3.50 8.73
C ARG A 266 28.21 -3.23 9.34
N VAL A 267 27.61 -4.27 9.88
CA VAL A 267 26.26 -4.27 10.44
C VAL A 267 26.34 -4.75 11.88
N THR A 268 25.96 -3.88 12.81
CA THR A 268 25.81 -4.27 14.22
C THR A 268 24.39 -4.77 14.46
N ALA A 269 24.25 -6.06 14.72
CA ALA A 269 22.99 -6.71 15.01
C ALA A 269 22.44 -6.30 16.39
N GLY A 270 21.16 -6.56 16.63
CA GLY A 270 20.50 -6.26 17.91
C GLY A 270 21.09 -7.02 19.11
N ASN A 271 21.78 -8.13 18.87
CA ASN A 271 22.52 -8.87 19.89
C ASN A 271 23.91 -8.27 20.21
N GLY A 272 24.28 -7.14 19.60
CA GLY A 272 25.56 -6.47 19.78
C GLY A 272 26.71 -7.03 18.94
N GLN A 273 26.51 -8.14 18.22
CA GLN A 273 27.54 -8.70 17.35
C GLN A 273 27.64 -7.88 16.06
N THR A 274 28.86 -7.75 15.54
CA THR A 274 29.12 -7.05 14.28
C THR A 274 29.43 -8.05 13.17
N TYR A 275 28.77 -7.86 12.04
CA TYR A 275 28.91 -8.67 10.84
C TYR A 275 29.40 -7.82 9.68
N GLU A 276 30.29 -8.35 8.87
CA GLU A 276 30.66 -7.79 7.58
C GLU A 276 29.88 -8.52 6.48
N VAL A 277 29.12 -7.77 5.69
CA VAL A 277 28.25 -8.30 4.63
C VAL A 277 28.51 -7.56 3.32
N ASP A 278 28.11 -8.16 2.21
CA ASP A 278 28.15 -7.51 0.90
C ASP A 278 27.26 -6.27 0.87
N ARG A 279 27.76 -5.19 0.27
CA ARG A 279 27.04 -3.92 0.20
C ARG A 279 25.78 -3.98 -0.65
N TYR A 280 25.75 -4.84 -1.67
CA TYR A 280 24.69 -4.84 -2.66
C TYR A 280 23.78 -6.05 -2.52
N CYS A 281 22.48 -5.81 -2.44
CA CYS A 281 21.46 -6.85 -2.42
C CYS A 281 21.50 -7.68 -3.73
N PRO A 282 21.55 -9.03 -3.66
CA PRO A 282 21.69 -9.89 -4.84
C PRO A 282 20.49 -9.85 -5.81
N HIS A 283 19.35 -9.27 -5.42
CA HIS A 283 18.18 -9.19 -6.29
C HIS A 283 18.32 -8.15 -7.42
N LYS A 284 18.67 -6.90 -7.10
CA LYS A 284 18.78 -5.80 -8.08
C LYS A 284 19.91 -4.82 -7.76
N HIS A 285 20.99 -5.32 -7.16
CA HIS A 285 22.15 -4.54 -6.70
C HIS A 285 21.76 -3.26 -5.94
N VAL A 286 20.82 -3.40 -5.01
CA VAL A 286 20.38 -2.28 -4.15
C VAL A 286 21.42 -2.08 -3.06
N ASP A 287 21.86 -0.85 -2.84
CA ASP A 287 22.80 -0.51 -1.79
C ASP A 287 22.17 -0.69 -0.39
N LEU A 288 22.63 -1.70 0.34
CA LEU A 288 22.20 -2.03 1.69
C LEU A 288 22.78 -1.04 2.72
N ALA A 289 23.83 -0.28 2.40
CA ALA A 289 24.31 0.79 3.28
C ALA A 289 23.26 1.88 3.49
N SER A 290 22.54 2.23 2.41
CA SER A 290 21.56 3.33 2.40
C SER A 290 20.11 2.86 2.53
N LYS A 291 19.80 1.61 2.14
CA LYS A 291 18.44 1.06 2.13
C LYS A 291 18.29 -0.20 2.99
N GLY A 292 19.32 -0.60 3.72
CA GLY A 292 19.26 -1.68 4.70
C GLY A 292 18.64 -1.21 6.02
N VAL A 293 17.90 -2.10 6.68
CA VAL A 293 17.41 -1.90 8.05
C VAL A 293 17.72 -3.16 8.84
N VAL A 294 18.33 -3.00 10.01
CA VAL A 294 18.67 -4.12 10.91
C VAL A 294 17.55 -4.26 11.93
N VAL A 295 16.99 -5.46 12.04
CA VAL A 295 15.99 -5.80 13.07
C VAL A 295 16.42 -7.12 13.72
N GLY A 296 16.84 -7.04 14.98
CA GLY A 296 17.44 -8.19 15.69
C GLY A 296 18.69 -8.70 14.96
N ASN A 297 18.69 -9.99 14.60
CA ASN A 297 19.78 -10.64 13.85
C ASN A 297 19.53 -10.70 12.33
N THR A 298 18.56 -9.94 11.81
CA THR A 298 18.19 -9.97 10.40
C THR A 298 18.41 -8.61 9.74
N LEU A 299 19.07 -8.60 8.58
CA LEU A 299 19.18 -7.43 7.73
C LEU A 299 18.09 -7.45 6.66
N PHE A 300 17.29 -6.39 6.59
CA PHE A 300 16.21 -6.22 5.63
C PHE A 300 16.59 -5.23 4.53
N CYS A 301 16.33 -5.59 3.28
CA CYS A 301 16.41 -4.67 2.14
C CYS A 301 15.06 -3.97 1.95
N ASN A 302 14.97 -2.67 2.22
CA ASN A 302 13.70 -1.92 2.16
C ASN A 302 13.04 -1.87 0.77
N LYS A 303 13.78 -2.12 -0.31
CA LYS A 303 13.21 -2.01 -1.67
C LYS A 303 12.29 -3.17 -2.04
N HIS A 304 12.63 -4.39 -1.63
CA HIS A 304 11.89 -5.61 -1.99
C HIS A 304 11.59 -6.50 -0.79
N ASN A 305 11.89 -6.03 0.42
CA ASN A 305 11.67 -6.73 1.67
C ASN A 305 12.35 -8.11 1.72
N TRP A 306 13.57 -8.22 1.19
CA TRP A 306 14.40 -9.42 1.35
C TRP A 306 15.05 -9.38 2.72
N ALA A 307 14.92 -10.50 3.44
CA ALA A 307 15.44 -10.69 4.79
C ALA A 307 16.65 -11.62 4.74
N PHE A 308 17.76 -11.19 5.32
CA PHE A 308 19.02 -11.93 5.36
C PHE A 308 19.38 -12.21 6.82
N ALA A 309 19.45 -13.48 7.18
CA ALA A 309 19.80 -13.91 8.53
C ALA A 309 21.33 -13.80 8.73
N LEU A 310 21.78 -12.88 9.59
CA LEU A 310 23.20 -12.55 9.75
C LEU A 310 24.00 -13.69 10.39
N ASP A 311 23.37 -14.45 11.26
CA ASP A 311 23.87 -15.67 11.91
C ASP A 311 24.07 -16.82 10.93
N GLN A 312 23.24 -16.92 9.88
CA GLN A 312 23.31 -17.96 8.84
C GLN A 312 24.05 -17.46 7.60
N ASN A 313 25.20 -16.82 7.79
CA ASN A 313 26.06 -16.34 6.71
C ASN A 313 25.36 -15.34 5.75
N GLY A 314 24.28 -14.68 6.20
CA GLY A 314 23.49 -13.76 5.38
C GLY A 314 22.49 -14.45 4.45
N TYR A 315 22.07 -15.68 4.74
CA TYR A 315 21.17 -16.45 3.87
C TYR A 315 19.72 -15.93 3.89
N CYS A 316 19.07 -15.92 2.73
CA CYS A 316 17.67 -15.57 2.55
C CYS A 316 16.83 -16.81 2.21
N SER A 317 16.01 -17.27 3.15
CA SER A 317 15.22 -18.51 3.02
C SER A 317 14.25 -18.52 1.83
N LYS A 318 13.71 -17.36 1.45
CA LYS A 318 12.71 -17.25 0.36
C LYS A 318 13.33 -17.39 -1.03
N HIS A 319 14.56 -16.90 -1.21
CA HIS A 319 15.15 -16.71 -2.53
C HIS A 319 16.46 -17.47 -2.74
N ARG A 320 16.91 -18.24 -1.74
CA ARG A 320 18.14 -19.05 -1.79
C ARG A 320 19.36 -18.25 -2.22
N ALA A 321 19.45 -17.01 -1.75
CA ALA A 321 20.55 -16.09 -2.03
C ALA A 321 21.22 -15.69 -0.72
N THR A 322 22.49 -15.30 -0.78
CA THR A 322 23.28 -14.88 0.37
C THR A 322 23.93 -13.50 0.13
N ILE A 323 24.21 -12.79 1.22
CA ILE A 323 25.03 -11.56 1.25
C ILE A 323 26.41 -11.78 1.89
N ASN A 324 26.83 -13.04 2.03
CA ASN A 324 28.14 -13.44 2.55
C ASN A 324 28.47 -12.76 3.89
N ALA A 325 27.57 -12.92 4.88
CA ALA A 325 27.77 -12.38 6.22
C ALA A 325 28.89 -13.12 6.94
N CYS A 326 29.90 -12.39 7.42
CA CYS A 326 30.97 -12.91 8.24
C CYS A 326 30.97 -12.17 9.58
N LYS A 327 30.94 -12.90 10.69
CA LYS A 327 31.10 -12.31 12.02
C LYS A 327 32.51 -11.72 12.15
N VAL A 328 32.62 -10.48 12.62
CA VAL A 328 33.89 -9.82 12.89
C VAL A 328 34.02 -9.66 14.39
N ASP A 329 34.97 -10.38 14.98
CA ASP A 329 35.35 -10.24 16.38
C ASP A 329 36.41 -9.14 16.48
N TRP A 330 36.24 -8.26 17.46
CA TRP A 330 37.09 -7.09 17.74
C TRP A 330 37.73 -7.23 19.10
#